data_AF-A0A8X6IMH4-F1
#
_entry.id   AF-A0A8X6IMH4-F1
#
_cell.length_a   1.000
_cell.length_b   1.000
_cell.length_c   1.000
_cell.angle_alpha   90.00
_cell.angle_beta   90.00
_cell.angle_gamma   90.00
#
_symmetry.space_group_name_H-M   'P 1'
#
loop_
_entity.id
_entity.type
_entity.pdbx_description
1 polymer ?
#
loop_
_entity_poly.entity_id
_entity_poly.type
_entity_poly.pdbx_seq_one_letter_code
_entity_poly.pdbx_strand_id
1 'polypeptide(L)'
;MVIRNVPAVVHVPYFVAVSDPENYYYSLLLQYVLYRNESELIVDYDTAKESFLARESYFRATNARLEIFKERDRQLENAFNQVHAFEVLNQEAQQENFEEELEMAEQST
;
A
#
# COMPACT_ATOMS: atom_id res chain seq x y z
N MET A 1 27.78 -24.10 -6.21
CA MET A 1 26.75 -23.09 -5.87
C MET A 1 26.54 -23.14 -4.36
N VAL A 2 26.89 -22.07 -3.64
CA VAL A 2 26.75 -22.03 -2.16
C VAL A 2 25.30 -21.66 -1.86
N ILE A 3 24.52 -22.59 -1.34
CA ILE A 3 23.14 -22.31 -0.92
C ILE A 3 23.22 -21.47 0.36
N ARG A 4 22.90 -20.18 0.23
CA ARG A 4 22.75 -19.28 1.38
C ARG A 4 21.35 -19.47 1.94
N ASN A 5 21.26 -20.11 3.11
CA ASN A 5 20.00 -20.38 3.80
C ASN A 5 19.52 -19.13 4.58
N VAL A 6 19.32 -18.03 3.86
CA VAL A 6 18.85 -16.76 4.40
C VAL A 6 17.34 -16.67 4.14
N PRO A 7 16.51 -16.44 5.17
CA PRO A 7 15.07 -16.34 4.99
C PRO A 7 14.73 -15.14 4.09
N ALA A 8 13.75 -15.33 3.23
CA ALA A 8 13.29 -14.29 2.33
C ALA A 8 12.39 -13.31 3.12
N VAL A 9 12.93 -12.13 3.46
CA VAL A 9 12.28 -11.13 4.32
C VAL A 9 12.43 -9.73 3.75
N VAL A 10 11.44 -8.87 4.01
CA VAL A 10 11.54 -7.45 3.62
C VAL A 10 12.55 -6.76 4.53
N HIS A 11 13.67 -6.31 3.95
CA HIS A 11 14.78 -5.70 4.71
C HIS A 11 14.64 -4.20 4.94
N VAL A 12 13.91 -3.49 4.07
CA VAL A 12 13.87 -2.01 4.09
C VAL A 12 12.42 -1.53 3.93
N PRO A 13 11.95 -0.60 4.80
CA PRO A 13 10.64 0.01 4.66
C PRO A 13 10.65 1.09 3.55
N TYR A 14 9.49 1.35 2.93
CA TYR A 14 9.29 2.44 1.96
C TYR A 14 10.21 2.39 0.72
N PHE A 15 10.17 1.28 0.00
CA PHE A 15 10.87 1.11 -1.27
C PHE A 15 10.21 1.94 -2.40
N VAL A 16 11.02 2.71 -3.14
CA VAL A 16 10.58 3.47 -4.33
C VAL A 16 11.42 3.03 -5.52
N ALA A 17 10.79 2.63 -6.62
CA ALA A 17 11.46 2.07 -7.79
C ALA A 17 12.54 2.99 -8.39
N VAL A 18 12.39 4.31 -8.21
CA VAL A 18 13.34 5.31 -8.72
C VAL A 18 14.61 5.39 -7.89
N SER A 19 14.51 5.30 -6.56
CA SER A 19 15.65 5.43 -5.65
C SER A 19 16.33 4.10 -5.38
N ASP A 20 15.56 3.01 -5.33
CA ASP A 20 16.06 1.68 -5.01
C ASP A 20 15.25 0.60 -5.76
N PRO A 21 15.54 0.40 -7.06
CA PRO A 21 14.80 -0.54 -7.89
C PRO A 21 14.95 -1.98 -7.41
N GLU A 22 16.11 -2.36 -6.89
CA GLU A 22 16.39 -3.75 -6.52
C GLU A 22 15.54 -4.17 -5.32
N ASN A 23 15.56 -3.39 -4.23
CA ASN A 23 14.73 -3.67 -3.07
C ASN A 23 13.23 -3.48 -3.36
N TYR A 24 12.87 -2.60 -4.29
CA TYR A 24 11.49 -2.45 -4.76
C TYR A 24 10.96 -3.73 -5.40
N TYR A 25 11.63 -4.27 -6.42
CA TYR A 25 11.16 -5.49 -7.10
C TYR A 25 11.32 -6.73 -6.24
N TYR A 26 12.35 -6.80 -5.39
CA TYR A 26 12.52 -7.86 -4.40
C TYR A 26 11.33 -7.93 -3.44
N SER A 27 10.90 -6.78 -2.90
CA SER A 27 9.77 -6.72 -1.96
C SER A 27 8.45 -7.12 -2.63
N LEU A 28 8.23 -6.72 -3.89
CA LEU A 28 7.06 -7.16 -4.64
C LEU A 28 7.07 -8.67 -4.90
N LEU A 29 8.23 -9.27 -5.18
CA LEU A 29 8.37 -10.71 -5.35
C LEU A 29 7.90 -11.47 -4.10
N LEU A 30 8.33 -11.05 -2.91
CA LEU A 30 7.90 -11.63 -1.63
C LEU A 30 6.40 -11.51 -1.38
N GLN A 31 5.79 -10.40 -1.82
CA GLN A 31 4.37 -10.14 -1.59
C GLN A 31 3.47 -11.05 -2.44
N TYR A 32 3.91 -11.40 -3.66
CA TYR A 32 3.09 -12.13 -4.63
C TYR A 32 3.45 -13.61 -4.80
N VAL A 33 4.59 -14.05 -4.26
CA VAL A 33 5.02 -15.45 -4.28
C VAL A 33 5.60 -15.83 -2.93
N LEU A 34 5.26 -17.02 -2.45
CA LEU A 34 5.83 -17.58 -1.23
C LEU A 34 7.23 -18.13 -1.53
N TYR A 35 8.26 -17.46 -1.02
CA TYR A 35 9.63 -17.95 -1.02
C TYR A 35 10.04 -18.34 0.39
N ARG A 36 10.79 -19.44 0.53
CA ARG A 36 11.35 -19.83 1.83
C ARG A 36 12.71 -19.17 2.07
N ASN A 37 13.50 -19.06 1.01
CA ASN A 37 14.87 -18.55 1.07
C ASN A 37 15.11 -17.50 -0.01
N GLU A 38 16.00 -16.54 0.25
CA GLU A 38 16.36 -15.51 -0.73
C GLU A 38 16.95 -16.08 -2.02
N SER A 39 17.69 -17.20 -1.90
CA SER A 39 18.25 -17.86 -3.06
C SER A 39 17.18 -18.27 -4.06
N GLU A 40 15.96 -18.62 -3.59
CA GLU A 40 14.81 -19.00 -4.44
C GLU A 40 14.23 -17.82 -5.23
N LEU A 41 14.46 -16.60 -4.73
CA LEU A 41 13.89 -15.38 -5.26
C LEU A 41 14.65 -14.91 -6.52
N ILE A 42 15.94 -15.18 -6.61
CA ILE A 42 16.83 -14.70 -7.69
C ILE A 42 17.59 -15.86 -8.38
N VAL A 43 17.20 -17.13 -8.16
CA VAL A 43 17.95 -18.35 -8.61
C VAL A 43 18.54 -18.26 -10.01
N ASP A 44 17.73 -17.80 -10.97
CA ASP A 44 18.03 -17.85 -12.41
C ASP A 44 18.28 -16.47 -13.02
N TYR A 45 18.39 -15.42 -12.20
CA TYR A 45 18.48 -14.04 -12.65
C TYR A 45 19.59 -13.31 -11.90
N ASP A 46 20.13 -12.25 -12.50
CA ASP A 46 21.18 -11.46 -11.84
C ASP A 46 20.58 -10.36 -10.95
N THR A 47 19.31 -10.01 -11.18
CA THR A 47 18.60 -8.97 -10.43
C THR A 47 17.17 -9.37 -10.07
N ALA A 48 16.65 -8.82 -8.99
CA ALA A 48 15.26 -8.93 -8.57
C ALA A 48 14.31 -8.37 -9.63
N LYS A 49 14.73 -7.34 -10.37
CA LYS A 49 13.95 -6.77 -11.48
C LYS A 49 13.75 -7.78 -12.61
N GLU A 50 14.82 -8.44 -13.06
CA GLU A 50 14.74 -9.47 -14.11
C GLU A 50 13.89 -10.65 -13.64
N SER A 51 14.09 -11.08 -12.39
CA SER A 51 13.33 -12.13 -11.74
C SER A 51 11.83 -11.82 -11.66
N PHE A 52 11.48 -10.56 -11.41
CA PHE A 52 10.10 -10.06 -11.40
C PHE A 52 9.48 -10.03 -12.80
N LEU A 53 10.21 -9.53 -13.79
CA LEU A 53 9.74 -9.48 -15.19
C LEU A 53 9.52 -10.87 -15.77
N ALA A 54 10.41 -11.81 -15.50
CA ALA A 54 10.28 -13.18 -16.01
C ALA A 54 9.06 -13.92 -15.44
N ARG A 55 8.60 -13.51 -14.25
CA ARG A 55 7.39 -14.05 -13.60
C ARG A 55 6.12 -13.25 -13.92
N GLU A 56 6.18 -12.25 -14.80
CA GLU A 56 5.02 -11.42 -15.15
C GLU A 56 3.85 -12.26 -15.67
N SER A 57 4.12 -13.24 -16.53
CA SER A 57 3.09 -14.14 -17.09
C SER A 57 2.44 -15.00 -16.00
N TYR A 58 3.24 -15.52 -15.06
CA TYR A 58 2.76 -16.23 -13.88
C TYR A 58 1.89 -15.34 -12.99
N PHE A 59 2.33 -14.10 -12.73
CA PHE A 59 1.54 -13.13 -11.99
C PHE A 59 0.22 -12.86 -12.67
N ARG A 60 0.21 -12.52 -13.96
CA ARG A 60 -1.02 -12.24 -14.71
C ARG A 60 -1.99 -13.42 -14.71
N ALA A 61 -1.48 -14.65 -14.85
CA ALA A 61 -2.31 -15.86 -14.83
C ALA A 61 -2.90 -16.16 -13.44
N THR A 62 -2.12 -15.95 -12.38
CA THR A 62 -2.53 -16.23 -10.99
C THR A 62 -3.40 -15.12 -10.41
N ASN A 63 -3.31 -13.90 -10.96
CA ASN A 63 -3.91 -12.67 -10.42
C ASN A 63 -5.34 -12.36 -10.84
N ALA A 64 -6.15 -13.34 -11.28
CA ALA A 64 -7.60 -13.13 -11.41
C ALA A 64 -8.26 -12.63 -10.11
N ARG A 65 -7.67 -12.98 -8.95
CA ARG A 65 -8.08 -12.50 -7.61
C ARG A 65 -7.45 -11.17 -7.21
N LEU A 66 -6.36 -10.75 -7.87
CA LEU A 66 -5.67 -9.50 -7.55
C LEU A 66 -6.52 -8.29 -7.84
N GLU A 67 -7.24 -8.30 -8.96
CA GLU A 67 -8.19 -7.23 -9.28
C GLU A 67 -9.31 -7.14 -8.23
N ILE A 68 -9.73 -8.28 -7.66
CA ILE A 68 -10.70 -8.30 -6.55
C ILE A 68 -10.08 -7.69 -5.28
N PHE A 69 -8.82 -7.98 -4.98
CA PHE A 69 -8.12 -7.38 -3.83
C PHE A 69 -7.89 -5.88 -4.01
N LYS A 70 -7.45 -5.43 -5.19
CA LYS A 70 -7.32 -4.01 -5.52
C LYS A 70 -8.64 -3.26 -5.40
N GLU A 71 -9.74 -3.86 -5.88
CA GLU A 71 -11.06 -3.27 -5.76
C GLU A 71 -11.49 -3.14 -4.30
N ARG A 72 -11.21 -4.15 -3.48
CA ARG A 72 -11.50 -4.12 -2.03
C ARG A 72 -10.64 -3.09 -1.30
N ASP A 73 -9.36 -3.00 -1.62
CA ASP A 73 -8.47 -1.99 -1.04
C ASP A 73 -8.94 -0.58 -1.40
N ARG A 74 -9.38 -0.35 -2.65
CA ARG A 74 -9.99 0.91 -3.07
C ARG A 74 -11.30 1.21 -2.33
N GLN A 75 -12.15 0.21 -2.11
CA GLN A 75 -13.37 0.39 -1.32
C GLN A 75 -13.05 0.77 0.13
N LEU A 76 -12.02 0.16 0.71
CA LEU A 76 -11.57 0.45 2.06
C LEU A 76 -11.00 1.88 2.17
N GLU A 77 -10.15 2.28 1.23
CA GLU A 77 -9.60 3.63 1.14
C GLU A 77 -10.71 4.68 0.96
N ASN A 78 -11.68 4.41 0.09
CA ASN A 78 -12.85 5.27 -0.07
C ASN A 78 -13.69 5.38 1.21
N ALA A 79 -13.87 4.28 1.95
CA ALA A 79 -14.57 4.30 3.23
C ALA A 79 -13.83 5.15 4.27
N PHE A 80 -12.50 5.01 4.36
CA PHE A 80 -11.68 5.87 5.22
C PHE A 80 -11.81 7.34 4.84
N ASN A 81 -11.74 7.66 3.55
CA ASN A 81 -11.89 9.03 3.06
C ASN A 81 -13.29 9.59 3.35
N GLN A 82 -14.35 8.78 3.22
CA GLN A 82 -15.71 9.19 3.53
C GLN A 82 -15.93 9.45 5.02
N VAL A 83 -15.41 8.57 5.88
CA VAL A 83 -15.46 8.77 7.34
C VAL A 83 -14.71 10.04 7.72
N HIS A 84 -13.52 10.24 7.18
CA HIS A 84 -12.73 11.41 7.49
C HIS A 84 -13.36 12.70 6.96
N ALA A 85 -13.93 12.69 5.75
CA ALA A 85 -14.67 13.82 5.20
C ALA A 85 -15.92 14.14 6.05
N PHE A 86 -16.64 13.13 6.53
CA PHE A 86 -17.79 13.32 7.41
C PHE A 86 -17.39 13.93 8.77
N GLU A 87 -16.28 13.48 9.35
CA GLU A 87 -15.73 14.07 10.57
C GLU A 87 -15.36 15.55 10.38
N VAL A 88 -14.75 15.91 9.26
CA VAL A 88 -14.40 17.30 8.92
C VAL A 88 -15.67 18.15 8.79
N LEU A 89 -16.64 17.71 8.00
CA LEU A 89 -17.91 18.46 7.81
C LEU A 89 -18.68 18.63 9.12
N ASN A 90 -18.65 17.63 10.01
CA ASN A 90 -19.33 17.71 11.29
C ASN A 90 -18.61 18.65 12.27
N GLN A 91 -17.28 18.76 12.17
CA GLN A 91 -16.50 19.76 12.92
C GLN A 91 -16.78 21.19 12.42
N GLU A 92 -16.83 21.39 11.11
CA GLU A 92 -17.16 22.69 10.49
C GLU A 92 -18.58 23.14 10.89
N ALA A 93 -19.57 22.26 10.80
CA ALA A 93 -20.95 22.57 11.20
C ALA A 93 -21.08 22.88 12.71
N GLN A 94 -20.27 22.26 13.57
CA GLN A 94 -20.25 22.58 15.00
C GLN A 94 -19.60 23.94 15.28
N GLN A 95 -18.59 24.33 14.49
CA GLN A 95 -17.97 25.65 14.59
C GLN A 95 -18.92 26.74 14.12
N GLU A 96 -19.58 26.57 12.97
CA GLU A 96 -20.56 27.54 12.46
C GLU A 96 -21.72 27.75 13.45
N ASN A 97 -22.30 26.68 13.99
CA ASN A 97 -23.37 26.80 15.00
C ASN A 97 -22.92 27.54 16.27
N PHE A 98 -21.66 27.34 16.70
CA PHE A 98 -21.12 28.00 17.88
C PHE A 98 -20.87 29.50 17.64
N GLU A 99 -20.40 29.87 16.44
CA GLU A 99 -20.23 31.27 16.03
C GLU A 99 -21.59 31.98 15.91
N GLU A 100 -22.61 31.34 15.33
CA GLU A 100 -23.96 31.89 15.27
C GLU A 100 -24.57 32.10 16.67
N GLU A 101 -24.38 31.15 17.60
CA GLU A 101 -24.84 31.31 19.00
C GLU A 101 -24.13 32.48 19.73
N LEU A 102 -22.84 32.67 19.48
CA LEU A 102 -22.06 33.79 20.03
C LEU A 102 -22.55 35.14 19.48
N GLU A 103 -22.76 35.25 18.16
CA GLU A 103 -23.25 36.48 17.54
C GLU A 103 -24.67 36.85 18.03
N MET A 104 -25.56 35.86 18.19
CA MET A 104 -26.90 36.09 18.74
C MET A 104 -26.88 36.55 20.20
N ALA A 105 -25.93 36.05 21.00
CA ALA A 105 -25.76 36.46 22.39
C ALA A 105 -25.23 37.89 22.51
N GLU A 106 -24.31 38.30 21.63
CA GLU A 106 -23.75 39.66 21.61
C GLU A 106 -24.75 40.71 21.11
N GLN A 107 -25.64 40.37 20.17
CA GLN A 107 -26.69 41.28 19.68
C GLN A 107 -27.85 41.49 20.66
N SER A 108 -27.94 40.67 21.71
CA SER A 108 -28.99 40.73 22.73
C SER A 108 -28.58 41.51 23.99
N THR A 109 -27.39 42.11 24.01
CA THR A 109 -26.84 42.92 25.12
C THR A 109 -26.74 44.38 24.72
#